data_AF-A0A952EZ86-F1
#
_entry.id   AF-A0A952EZ86-F1
#
_cell.length_a   1.000
_cell.length_b   1.000
_cell.length_c   1.000
_cell.angle_alpha   90.00
_cell.angle_beta   90.00
_cell.angle_gamma   90.00
#
_symmetry.space_group_name_H-M   'P 1'
#
loop_
_entity.id
_entity.type
_entity.pdbx_description
1 polymer ?
#
loop_
_entity_poly.entity_id
_entity_poly.type
_entity_poly.pdbx_seq_one_letter_code
_entity_poly.pdbx_strand_id
1 'polypeptide(L)'
;MAEHPIHFVRAGRCAAAVALLVLVATGCGAESPDYHSVWSTSSTKPAPTTTEAPVPIAKFLEGAGVTGEPVAPQKLSDLTVTMPQPKGWQQYNNPNFAPGTQVIAKGDTYPIAMLVVLKLTGDFDVNEAIKHGYVDAE
;
A
#
# COMPACT_ATOMS: atom_id res chain seq x y z
N MET A 1 -23.47 -47.37 -57.81
CA MET A 1 -24.79 -47.70 -58.38
C MET A 1 -25.74 -47.78 -57.19
N ALA A 2 -26.57 -46.77 -56.93
CA ALA A 2 -27.85 -46.54 -57.62
C ALA A 2 -28.78 -47.76 -57.34
N GLU A 3 -29.97 -47.71 -56.73
CA GLU A 3 -30.98 -46.65 -56.53
C GLU A 3 -31.95 -46.98 -55.38
N HIS A 4 -32.80 -46.00 -55.04
CA HIS A 4 -33.91 -46.02 -54.06
C HIS A 4 -34.97 -47.10 -54.33
N PRO A 5 -35.85 -47.44 -53.36
CA PRO A 5 -37.10 -46.69 -53.23
C PRO A 5 -37.49 -46.31 -51.80
N ILE A 6 -38.33 -45.29 -51.79
CA ILE A 6 -38.85 -44.49 -50.70
C ILE A 6 -40.24 -45.04 -50.35
N HIS A 7 -40.52 -45.27 -49.07
CA HIS A 7 -41.90 -45.36 -48.58
C HIS A 7 -42.13 -44.32 -47.50
N PHE A 8 -43.18 -43.53 -47.74
CA PHE A 8 -43.63 -42.36 -47.01
C PHE A 8 -44.50 -42.82 -45.84
N VAL A 9 -44.13 -42.50 -44.60
CA VAL A 9 -45.05 -42.46 -43.46
C VAL A 9 -44.68 -41.25 -42.61
N ARG A 10 -45.56 -40.24 -42.61
CA ARG A 10 -45.57 -39.11 -41.68
C ARG A 10 -46.52 -39.45 -40.54
N ALA A 11 -46.07 -39.36 -39.29
CA ALA A 11 -46.88 -38.84 -38.18
C ALA A 11 -46.04 -38.70 -36.92
N GLY A 12 -46.10 -37.51 -36.30
CA GLY A 12 -45.92 -37.31 -34.86
C GLY A 12 -44.50 -37.36 -34.35
N ARG A 13 -43.76 -36.25 -34.48
CA ARG A 13 -42.43 -36.07 -33.87
C ARG A 13 -42.51 -36.20 -32.34
N CYS A 14 -41.91 -37.26 -31.82
CA CYS A 14 -41.42 -37.35 -30.45
C CYS A 14 -40.08 -36.62 -30.33
N ALA A 15 -39.89 -35.84 -29.27
CA ALA A 15 -38.60 -35.58 -28.61
C ALA A 15 -38.91 -34.93 -27.26
N ALA A 16 -38.92 -35.66 -26.14
CA ALA A 16 -37.76 -36.10 -25.36
C ALA A 16 -37.05 -34.96 -24.59
N ALA A 17 -37.41 -34.89 -23.31
CA ALA A 17 -36.56 -34.80 -22.13
C ALA A 17 -35.62 -33.58 -21.88
N VAL A 18 -35.44 -33.36 -20.57
CA VAL A 18 -34.27 -32.77 -19.87
C VAL A 18 -34.38 -31.29 -19.42
N ALA A 19 -34.66 -31.15 -18.12
CA ALA A 19 -33.96 -30.37 -17.09
C ALA A 19 -33.99 -28.83 -17.00
N LEU A 20 -33.82 -28.45 -15.72
CA LEU A 20 -33.14 -27.28 -15.15
C LEU A 20 -33.89 -25.93 -15.08
N LEU A 21 -34.03 -25.50 -13.82
CA LEU A 21 -34.39 -24.17 -13.34
C LEU A 21 -33.59 -23.07 -14.06
N VAL A 22 -34.28 -22.03 -14.53
CA VAL A 22 -33.66 -20.75 -14.93
C VAL A 22 -34.36 -19.61 -14.18
N LEU A 23 -33.60 -18.96 -13.29
CA LEU A 23 -33.93 -17.67 -12.70
C LEU A 23 -34.03 -16.63 -13.83
N VAL A 24 -35.14 -15.89 -13.89
CA VAL A 24 -35.21 -14.68 -14.71
C VAL A 24 -35.17 -13.48 -13.77
N ALA A 25 -33.98 -12.88 -13.65
CA ALA A 25 -33.81 -11.55 -13.09
C ALA A 25 -34.21 -10.54 -14.17
N THR A 26 -35.40 -9.96 -14.09
CA THR A 26 -35.80 -8.84 -14.96
C THR A 26 -35.49 -7.51 -14.27
N GLY A 27 -34.32 -6.97 -14.62
CA GLY A 27 -34.01 -5.55 -14.82
C GLY A 27 -34.53 -4.53 -13.80
N CYS A 28 -33.75 -4.25 -12.76
CA CYS A 28 -33.68 -2.89 -12.23
C CYS A 28 -32.82 -2.10 -13.22
N GLY A 29 -33.44 -1.14 -13.93
CA GLY A 29 -32.76 -0.24 -14.83
C GLY A 29 -31.65 0.52 -14.09
N ALA A 30 -30.58 0.85 -14.83
CA ALA A 30 -29.55 1.74 -14.32
C ALA A 30 -30.17 3.14 -14.13
N GLU A 31 -30.57 3.46 -12.89
CA GLU A 31 -30.81 4.84 -12.48
C GLU A 31 -29.47 5.57 -12.60
N SER A 32 -29.36 6.53 -13.52
CA SER A 32 -28.22 7.42 -13.57
C SER A 32 -28.19 8.22 -12.26
N PRO A 33 -27.11 8.17 -11.45
CA PRO A 33 -27.10 8.85 -10.17
C PRO A 33 -27.31 10.35 -10.37
N ASP A 34 -28.30 10.92 -9.68
CA ASP A 34 -28.56 12.35 -9.69
C ASP A 34 -27.58 13.04 -8.71
N TYR A 35 -26.54 13.65 -9.29
CA TYR A 35 -25.47 14.34 -8.57
C TYR A 35 -25.84 15.77 -8.14
N HIS A 36 -27.08 16.23 -8.35
CA HIS A 36 -27.47 17.59 -7.97
C HIS A 36 -27.52 17.80 -6.45
N SER A 37 -27.69 16.73 -5.67
CA SER A 37 -27.70 16.76 -4.20
C SER A 37 -26.33 17.05 -3.57
N VAL A 38 -25.24 16.76 -4.28
CA VAL A 38 -23.87 17.04 -3.80
C VAL A 38 -23.51 18.53 -3.91
N TRP A 39 -24.22 19.27 -4.76
CA TRP A 39 -23.88 20.66 -5.06
C TRP A 39 -24.45 21.67 -4.06
N SER A 40 -25.42 21.27 -3.23
CA SER A 40 -26.19 22.22 -2.39
C SER A 40 -25.86 22.18 -0.89
N THR A 41 -24.89 21.36 -0.45
CA THR A 41 -24.39 21.42 0.94
C THR A 41 -23.30 22.47 1.08
N SER A 42 -23.68 23.69 1.43
CA SER A 42 -22.75 24.71 1.93
C SER A 42 -22.19 24.25 3.28
N SER A 43 -20.97 23.69 3.30
CA SER A 43 -20.27 23.43 4.56
C SER A 43 -19.81 24.75 5.18
N THR A 44 -20.28 25.08 6.38
CA THR A 44 -19.63 26.11 7.19
C THR A 44 -18.22 25.63 7.53
N LYS A 45 -17.22 26.20 6.85
CA LYS A 45 -15.80 25.99 7.12
C LYS A 45 -15.50 26.53 8.53
N PRO A 46 -15.00 25.72 9.47
CA PRO A 46 -14.46 26.22 10.73
C PRO A 46 -13.37 27.25 10.43
N ALA A 47 -13.28 28.32 11.23
CA ALA A 47 -12.19 29.28 11.11
C ALA A 47 -10.85 28.53 11.09
N PRO A 48 -9.89 28.89 10.21
CA PRO A 48 -8.60 28.23 10.20
C PRO A 48 -7.95 28.44 11.56
N THR A 49 -7.88 27.39 12.36
CA THR A 49 -6.78 27.28 13.31
C THR A 49 -5.53 27.35 12.45
N THR A 50 -4.66 28.33 12.69
CA THR A 50 -3.34 28.37 12.08
C THR A 50 -2.56 27.17 12.63
N THR A 51 -2.81 25.99 12.08
CA THR A 51 -1.95 24.83 12.28
C THR A 51 -0.69 25.17 11.51
N GLU A 52 0.38 25.47 12.24
CA GLU A 52 1.72 25.58 11.67
C GLU A 52 2.00 24.33 10.82
N ALA A 53 2.70 24.50 9.69
CA ALA A 53 2.97 23.38 8.80
C ALA A 53 3.70 22.25 9.57
N PRO A 54 3.33 20.97 9.37
CA PRO A 54 3.98 19.87 10.07
C PRO A 54 5.50 19.91 9.85
N VAL A 55 6.27 19.77 10.92
CA VAL A 55 7.74 19.81 10.88
C VAL A 55 8.28 18.38 10.94
N PRO A 56 9.14 17.94 10.00
CA PRO A 56 9.81 16.64 10.08
C PRO A 56 10.77 16.52 11.27
N ILE A 57 10.94 15.32 11.82
CA ILE A 57 11.81 15.08 12.98
C ILE A 57 13.25 15.58 12.78
N ALA A 58 13.81 15.40 11.58
CA ALA A 58 15.14 15.91 11.25
C ALA A 58 15.22 17.44 11.39
N LYS A 59 14.18 18.16 10.92
CA LYS A 59 14.11 19.61 11.01
C LYS A 59 13.89 20.12 12.42
N PHE A 60 13.08 19.41 13.20
CA PHE A 60 12.90 19.71 14.62
C PHE A 60 14.23 19.57 15.39
N LEU A 61 14.95 18.46 15.20
CA LEU A 61 16.24 18.22 15.84
C LEU A 61 17.30 19.25 15.40
N GLU A 62 17.40 19.55 14.10
CA GLU A 62 18.28 20.60 13.57
C GLU A 62 17.99 21.97 14.22
N GLY A 63 16.70 22.34 14.33
CA GLY A 63 16.28 23.60 14.94
C GLY A 63 16.57 23.70 16.44
N ALA A 64 16.61 22.57 17.14
CA ALA A 64 17.03 22.47 18.54
C ALA A 64 18.57 22.46 18.73
N GLY A 65 19.35 22.50 17.64
CA GLY A 65 20.81 22.42 17.68
C GLY A 65 21.34 21.00 17.89
N VAL A 66 20.50 19.97 17.70
CA VAL A 66 20.92 18.56 17.75
C VAL A 66 21.57 18.17 16.44
N THR A 67 22.69 17.46 16.54
CA THR A 67 23.41 16.91 15.39
C THR A 67 23.27 15.38 15.37
N GLY A 68 23.24 14.79 14.17
CA GLY A 68 23.17 13.35 13.97
C GLY A 68 24.38 12.80 13.21
N GLU A 69 25.05 11.80 13.77
CA GLU A 69 26.15 11.08 13.12
C GLU A 69 25.69 9.66 12.73
N PRO A 70 25.81 9.23 11.46
CA PRO A 70 25.50 7.86 11.07
C PRO A 70 26.45 6.85 11.72
N VAL A 71 25.88 5.83 12.36
CA VAL A 71 26.62 4.74 12.99
C VAL A 71 26.13 3.42 12.42
N ALA A 72 27.04 2.55 11.99
CA ALA A 72 26.65 1.20 11.58
C ALA A 72 26.14 0.42 12.80
N PRO A 73 25.01 -0.31 12.72
CA PRO A 73 24.44 -1.04 13.85
C PRO A 73 25.44 -1.96 14.58
N GLN A 74 26.36 -2.59 13.85
CA GLN A 74 27.38 -3.51 14.39
C GLN A 74 28.50 -2.80 15.15
N LYS A 75 28.59 -1.47 15.08
CA LYS A 75 29.60 -0.65 15.78
C LYS A 75 29.10 -0.07 17.10
N LEU A 76 27.83 -0.28 17.44
CA LEU A 76 27.27 0.16 18.72
C LEU A 76 27.86 -0.69 19.85
N SER A 77 28.40 -0.03 20.88
CA SER A 77 28.90 -0.71 22.09
C SER A 77 27.81 -0.94 23.13
N ASP A 78 26.83 -0.05 23.19
CA ASP A 78 25.88 0.06 24.31
C ASP A 78 24.49 -0.48 23.95
N LEU A 79 24.27 -0.80 22.67
CA LEU A 79 22.99 -1.29 22.16
C LEU A 79 23.23 -2.41 21.14
N THR A 80 22.48 -3.50 21.27
CA THR A 80 22.41 -4.52 20.23
C THR A 80 21.18 -4.28 19.36
N VAL A 81 21.41 -3.98 18.08
CA VAL A 81 20.33 -3.83 17.09
C VAL A 81 20.38 -5.03 16.14
N THR A 82 19.28 -5.78 16.08
CA THR A 82 19.14 -6.92 15.19
C THR A 82 18.09 -6.62 14.13
N MET A 83 18.43 -6.87 12.88
CA MET A 83 17.53 -6.79 11.73
C MET A 83 17.31 -8.21 11.21
N PRO A 84 16.20 -8.87 11.57
CA PRO A 84 15.91 -10.22 11.12
C PRO A 84 15.89 -10.28 9.59
N GLN A 85 16.42 -11.36 9.01
CA GLN A 85 16.41 -11.61 7.58
C GLN A 85 15.37 -12.71 7.28
N PRO A 86 14.16 -12.38 6.80
CA PRO A 86 13.15 -13.38 6.48
C PRO A 86 13.57 -14.29 5.32
N LYS A 87 12.87 -15.42 5.14
CA LYS A 87 13.15 -16.34 4.02
C LYS A 87 13.05 -15.62 2.66
N GLY A 88 14.05 -15.80 1.82
CA GLY A 88 14.14 -15.17 0.50
C GLY A 88 14.59 -13.71 0.52
N TRP A 89 14.93 -13.17 1.69
CA TRP A 89 15.62 -11.89 1.84
C TRP A 89 17.12 -12.11 2.03
N GLN A 90 17.90 -11.11 1.63
CA GLN A 90 19.37 -11.11 1.72
C GLN A 90 19.90 -9.70 1.91
N GLN A 91 21.11 -9.57 2.47
CA GLN A 91 21.81 -8.30 2.55
C GLN A 91 21.97 -7.70 1.14
N TYR A 92 21.69 -6.40 1.01
CA TYR A 92 21.82 -5.66 -0.23
C TYR A 92 22.74 -4.45 0.00
N ASN A 93 23.79 -4.34 -0.82
CA ASN A 93 24.74 -3.24 -0.74
C ASN A 93 24.67 -2.42 -2.03
N ASN A 94 24.54 -1.11 -1.90
CA ASN A 94 24.57 -0.16 -3.00
C ASN A 94 25.37 1.08 -2.56
N PRO A 95 26.36 1.55 -3.33
CA PRO A 95 27.16 2.71 -2.96
C PRO A 95 26.36 4.02 -2.88
N ASN A 96 25.14 4.05 -3.41
CA ASN A 96 24.25 5.22 -3.33
C ASN A 96 23.56 5.35 -1.96
N PHE A 97 23.61 4.33 -1.09
CA PHE A 97 23.08 4.45 0.27
C PHE A 97 24.03 5.22 1.18
N ALA A 98 23.47 5.92 2.16
CA ALA A 98 24.25 6.61 3.16
C ALA A 98 25.17 5.64 3.91
N PRO A 99 26.43 6.01 4.21
CA PRO A 99 27.35 5.16 4.97
C PRO A 99 26.73 4.66 6.29
N GLY A 100 26.93 3.38 6.59
CA GLY A 100 26.39 2.75 7.80
C GLY A 100 24.94 2.27 7.69
N THR A 101 24.25 2.54 6.57
CA THR A 101 22.92 2.00 6.29
C THR A 101 23.00 0.49 6.07
N GLN A 102 22.20 -0.27 6.81
CA GLN A 102 22.01 -1.69 6.57
C GLN A 102 20.74 -1.90 5.74
N VAL A 103 20.83 -2.67 4.66
CA VAL A 103 19.69 -2.93 3.76
C VAL A 103 19.56 -4.41 3.52
N ILE A 104 18.32 -4.92 3.55
CA ILE A 104 17.97 -6.23 3.02
C ILE A 104 17.00 -6.08 1.85
N ALA A 105 17.09 -7.00 0.90
CA ALA A 105 16.25 -7.04 -0.29
C ALA A 105 15.66 -8.43 -0.48
N LYS A 106 14.48 -8.53 -1.10
CA LYS A 106 13.91 -9.80 -1.54
C LYS A 106 14.40 -10.10 -2.96
N GLY A 107 15.37 -10.99 -3.09
CA GLY A 107 16.12 -11.14 -4.35
C GLY A 107 17.08 -9.97 -4.55
N ASP A 108 17.36 -9.61 -5.80
CA ASP A 108 18.46 -8.68 -6.13
C ASP A 108 18.00 -7.21 -6.23
N THR A 109 16.73 -6.92 -5.88
CA THR A 109 16.11 -5.59 -5.98
C THR A 109 14.92 -5.45 -5.00
N TYR A 110 13.99 -4.53 -5.28
CA TYR A 110 12.78 -4.33 -4.51
C TYR A 110 11.91 -5.60 -4.35
N PRO A 111 11.21 -5.75 -3.22
CA PRO A 111 11.16 -4.83 -2.08
C PRO A 111 12.45 -4.85 -1.23
N ILE A 112 12.76 -3.70 -0.62
CA ILE A 112 13.89 -3.53 0.30
C ILE A 112 13.39 -3.08 1.69
N ALA A 113 14.18 -3.35 2.72
CA ALA A 113 14.04 -2.75 4.04
C ALA A 113 15.37 -2.14 4.45
N MET A 114 15.34 -0.91 4.95
CA MET A 114 16.52 -0.13 5.30
C MET A 114 16.53 0.17 6.80
N LEU A 115 17.70 0.05 7.41
CA LEU A 115 17.97 0.39 8.80
C LEU A 115 19.09 1.44 8.82
N VAL A 116 18.76 2.60 9.39
CA VAL A 116 19.70 3.70 9.65
C VAL A 116 19.74 3.93 11.15
N VAL A 117 20.95 4.09 11.71
CA VAL A 117 21.14 4.47 13.11
C VAL A 117 21.94 5.76 13.14
N LEU A 118 21.44 6.74 13.90
CA LEU A 118 22.08 8.02 14.12
C LEU A 118 22.43 8.15 15.60
N LYS A 119 23.68 8.51 15.90
CA LYS A 119 24.06 9.02 17.22
C LYS A 119 23.69 10.49 17.28
N LEU A 120 22.77 10.84 18.17
CA LEU A 120 22.34 12.22 18.37
C LEU A 120 23.19 12.89 19.45
N THR A 121 23.69 14.09 19.17
CA THR A 121 24.47 14.92 20.12
C THR A 121 23.82 16.29 20.23
N GLY A 122 23.44 16.66 21.45
CA GLY A 122 22.69 17.86 21.79
C GLY A 122 21.69 17.55 22.91
N ASP A 123 21.15 18.59 23.54
CA ASP A 123 20.06 18.46 24.50
C ASP A 123 18.72 18.63 23.78
N PHE A 124 17.78 17.74 24.02
CA PHE A 124 16.44 17.79 23.42
C PHE A 124 15.45 16.92 24.19
N ASP A 125 14.16 17.26 24.08
CA ASP A 125 13.08 16.43 24.61
C ASP A 125 12.71 15.34 23.61
N VAL A 126 12.94 14.08 23.98
CA VAL A 126 12.59 12.89 23.18
C VAL A 126 11.08 12.79 22.97
N ASN A 127 10.27 13.15 23.96
CA ASN A 127 8.81 13.09 23.86
C ASN A 127 8.25 14.14 22.91
N GLU A 128 8.93 15.27 22.77
CA GLU A 128 8.58 16.26 21.77
C GLU A 128 9.05 15.82 20.39
N ALA A 129 10.32 15.39 20.27
CA ALA A 129 10.89 14.96 19.00
C ALA A 129 10.08 13.85 18.31
N ILE A 130 9.58 12.86 19.08
CA ILE A 130 8.86 11.73 18.49
C ILE A 130 7.51 12.13 17.86
N LYS A 131 6.92 13.28 18.25
CA LYS A 131 5.68 13.80 17.63
C LYS A 131 5.90 14.21 16.16
N HIS A 132 7.15 14.43 15.77
CA HIS A 132 7.55 14.82 14.42
C HIS A 132 7.91 13.62 13.52
N GLY A 133 7.82 12.38 14.02
CA GLY A 133 8.29 11.17 13.33
C GLY A 133 7.33 10.56 12.30
N TYR A 134 6.21 11.21 12.00
CA TYR A 134 5.26 10.77 10.96
C TYR A 134 5.36 11.62 9.69
N VAL A 135 5.79 12.88 9.82
CA VAL A 135 5.75 13.88 8.75
C VAL A 135 6.65 13.52 7.57
N ASP A 136 7.71 12.75 7.79
CA ASP A 136 8.62 12.28 6.74
C ASP A 136 8.06 11.10 5.92
N ALA A 137 6.97 10.48 6.37
CA ALA A 137 6.32 9.34 5.71
C ALA A 137 5.04 9.71 4.93
N GLU A 138 4.56 10.95 5.03
CA GLU A 138 3.46 11.51 4.22
C GLU A 138 3.91 11.90 2.80
#